data_AF-A0AAV2ATX6-F1
#
_entry.id   AF-A0AAV2ATX6-F1
#
_cell.length_a   1.000
_cell.length_b   1.000
_cell.length_c   1.000
_cell.angle_alpha   90.00
_cell.angle_beta   90.00
_cell.angle_gamma   90.00
#
_symmetry.space_group_name_H-M   'P 1'
#
loop_
_entity.id
_entity.type
_entity.pdbx_description
1 polymer ?
#
loop_
_entity_poly.entity_id
_entity_poly.type
_entity_poly.pdbx_seq_one_letter_code
_entity_poly.pdbx_strand_id
1 'polypeptide(L)'
;MSSYGTLYKQDAVNVINESTIDDCAVLNMPDLPNTPTLPELQEMDPEAALKRIHSSLLMHAAYAYFVEHQYLTSSSTCSEASANRERSLAREAVILARKQKHMACMTQMTIEELGYTSNDIDEILNEKFTNLQLCSRRALRDCQIMLSIVRLFDVIANYSKSILEPAPVPMI
;
A
#
# COMPACT_ATOMS: atom_id res chain seq x y z
N MET A 1 -3.36 12.29 18.95
CA MET A 1 -2.63 12.55 17.70
C MET A 1 -3.09 11.52 16.67
N SER A 2 -3.34 11.92 15.42
CA SER A 2 -3.71 10.98 14.35
C SER A 2 -2.48 10.16 13.93
N SER A 3 -2.61 8.84 13.77
CA SER A 3 -1.49 8.00 13.31
C SER A 3 -1.15 8.29 11.85
N TYR A 4 0.11 8.11 11.43
CA TYR A 4 0.51 8.24 10.02
C TYR A 4 -0.32 7.34 9.10
N GLY A 5 -0.71 6.14 9.55
CA GLY A 5 -1.61 5.26 8.81
C GLY A 5 -2.99 5.91 8.55
N THR A 6 -3.55 6.63 9.53
CA THR A 6 -4.83 7.34 9.35
C THR A 6 -4.70 8.50 8.37
N LEU A 7 -3.62 9.28 8.47
CA LEU A 7 -3.34 10.40 7.57
C LEU A 7 -3.15 9.91 6.12
N TYR A 8 -2.31 8.91 5.91
CA TYR A 8 -1.99 8.40 4.57
C TYR A 8 -3.12 7.58 3.96
N LYS A 9 -3.98 6.95 4.78
CA LYS A 9 -5.25 6.36 4.30
C LYS A 9 -6.12 7.43 3.64
N GLN A 10 -6.32 8.58 4.31
CA GLN A 10 -7.15 9.64 3.75
C GLN A 10 -6.58 10.16 2.42
N ASP A 11 -5.26 10.33 2.35
CA ASP A 11 -4.58 10.73 1.12
C ASP A 11 -4.80 9.70 0.00
N ALA A 12 -4.66 8.41 0.28
CA ALA A 12 -4.87 7.36 -0.71
C ALA A 12 -6.33 7.27 -1.19
N VAL A 13 -7.30 7.48 -0.30
CA VAL A 13 -8.73 7.57 -0.65
C VAL A 13 -8.98 8.77 -1.57
N ASN A 14 -8.37 9.93 -1.31
CA ASN A 14 -8.51 11.10 -2.16
C ASN A 14 -7.96 10.82 -3.57
N VAL A 15 -6.80 10.15 -3.68
CA VAL A 15 -6.25 9.77 -5.00
C VAL A 15 -7.19 8.83 -5.75
N ILE A 16 -7.82 7.86 -5.07
CA ILE A 16 -8.81 6.98 -5.73
C ILE A 16 -9.97 7.81 -6.26
N ASN A 17 -10.55 8.67 -5.42
CA ASN A 17 -11.73 9.46 -5.79
C ASN A 17 -11.46 10.49 -6.90
N GLU A 18 -10.24 11.03 -6.98
CA GLU A 18 -9.91 12.13 -7.90
C GLU A 18 -9.17 11.68 -9.16
N SER A 19 -8.42 10.57 -9.09
CA SER A 19 -7.45 10.18 -10.13
C SER A 19 -7.58 8.74 -10.63
N THR A 20 -8.46 7.91 -10.06
CA THR A 20 -8.79 6.60 -10.65
C THR A 20 -10.10 6.64 -11.45
N ILE A 21 -10.38 5.59 -12.22
CA ILE A 21 -11.68 5.48 -12.93
C ILE A 21 -12.78 5.39 -11.86
N ASP A 22 -13.90 6.09 -12.06
CA ASP A 22 -15.04 6.13 -11.10
C ASP A 22 -15.49 4.73 -10.64
N ASP A 23 -15.34 3.72 -11.52
CA ASP A 23 -15.68 2.32 -11.24
C ASP A 23 -14.75 1.65 -10.21
N CYS A 24 -13.55 2.18 -9.99
CA CYS A 24 -12.55 1.54 -9.13
C CYS A 24 -12.96 1.54 -7.66
N ALA A 25 -13.68 2.55 -7.19
CA ALA A 25 -14.25 2.55 -5.85
C ALA A 25 -15.37 1.50 -5.67
N VAL A 26 -15.98 1.05 -6.77
CA VAL A 26 -17.15 0.15 -6.79
C VAL A 26 -16.75 -1.31 -7.02
N LEU A 27 -15.58 -1.54 -7.61
CA LEU A 27 -15.06 -2.88 -7.90
C LEU A 27 -14.48 -3.51 -6.63
N ASN A 28 -15.03 -4.66 -6.23
CA ASN A 28 -14.47 -5.46 -5.13
C ASN A 28 -13.20 -6.22 -5.61
N MET A 29 -12.14 -5.46 -5.87
CA MET A 29 -10.86 -6.01 -6.32
C MET A 29 -10.14 -6.69 -5.15
N PRO A 30 -9.46 -7.83 -5.38
CA PRO A 30 -8.66 -8.49 -4.36
C PRO A 30 -7.43 -7.66 -4.00
N ASP A 31 -6.91 -7.85 -2.79
CA ASP A 31 -5.67 -7.20 -2.36
C ASP A 31 -4.46 -7.70 -3.17
N LEU A 32 -3.40 -6.90 -3.18
CA LEU A 32 -2.11 -7.34 -3.70
C LEU A 32 -1.55 -8.50 -2.85
N PRO A 33 -0.67 -9.33 -3.42
CA PRO A 33 0.07 -10.32 -2.66
C PRO A 33 0.71 -9.69 -1.43
N ASN A 34 0.83 -10.47 -0.36
CA ASN A 34 1.49 -10.04 0.87
C ASN A 34 0.77 -8.88 1.59
N THR A 35 -0.49 -8.55 1.31
CA THR A 35 -1.29 -7.64 2.14
C THR A 35 -1.72 -8.34 3.43
N PRO A 36 -1.35 -7.84 4.62
CA PRO A 36 -1.74 -8.45 5.88
C PRO A 36 -3.16 -8.06 6.26
N THR A 37 -3.84 -8.93 7.00
CA THR A 37 -5.14 -8.60 7.63
C THR A 37 -4.96 -8.11 9.06
N LEU A 38 -5.93 -7.35 9.59
CA LEU A 38 -5.87 -6.93 11.00
C LEU A 38 -5.84 -8.12 11.98
N PRO A 39 -6.70 -9.16 11.84
CA PRO A 39 -6.63 -10.33 12.71
C PRO A 39 -5.28 -11.04 12.63
N GLU A 40 -4.71 -11.22 11.43
CA GLU A 40 -3.37 -11.79 11.25
C GLU A 40 -2.31 -11.05 12.07
N LEU A 41 -2.29 -9.72 12.00
CA LEU A 41 -1.32 -8.92 12.76
C LEU A 41 -1.56 -8.98 14.27
N GLN A 42 -2.81 -9.07 14.72
CA GLN A 42 -3.15 -9.15 16.14
C GLN A 42 -2.81 -10.49 16.78
N GLU A 43 -2.78 -11.56 15.98
CA GLU A 43 -2.40 -12.91 16.42
C GLU A 43 -0.87 -13.13 16.38
N MET A 44 -0.13 -12.28 15.67
CA MET A 44 1.34 -12.33 15.61
C MET A 44 1.99 -11.74 16.85
N ASP A 45 3.20 -12.22 17.17
CA ASP A 45 4.08 -11.50 18.08
C ASP A 45 4.39 -10.09 17.53
N PRO A 46 4.50 -9.04 18.38
CA PRO A 46 4.74 -7.68 17.93
C PRO A 46 5.94 -7.53 16.99
N GLU A 47 7.04 -8.27 17.19
CA GLU A 47 8.21 -8.25 16.30
C GLU A 47 7.84 -8.77 14.91
N ALA A 48 7.13 -9.90 14.86
CA ALA A 48 6.69 -10.52 13.61
C ALA A 48 5.68 -9.63 12.87
N ALA A 49 4.75 -9.00 13.59
CA ALA A 49 3.78 -8.08 13.03
C ALA A 49 4.45 -6.82 12.44
N LEU A 50 5.43 -6.23 13.13
CA LEU A 50 6.17 -5.09 12.60
C LEU A 50 6.98 -5.44 11.36
N LYS A 51 7.64 -6.60 11.34
CA LYS A 51 8.35 -7.12 10.14
C LYS A 51 7.39 -7.36 8.97
N ARG A 52 6.21 -7.92 9.25
CA ARG A 52 5.14 -8.14 8.26
C ARG A 52 4.66 -6.83 7.66
N ILE A 53 4.42 -5.81 8.49
CA ILE A 53 4.03 -4.46 8.06
C ILE A 53 5.14 -3.83 7.21
N HIS A 54 6.39 -3.90 7.65
CA HIS A 54 7.54 -3.36 6.93
C HIS A 54 7.66 -3.95 5.52
N SER A 55 7.62 -5.28 5.40
CA SER A 55 7.66 -5.98 4.11
C SER A 55 6.50 -5.59 3.19
N SER A 56 5.29 -5.50 3.76
CA SER A 56 4.08 -5.14 3.01
C SER A 56 4.16 -3.73 2.44
N LEU A 57 4.66 -2.77 3.23
CA LEU A 57 4.87 -1.38 2.82
C LEU A 57 5.89 -1.25 1.68
N LEU A 58 7.01 -1.99 1.76
CA LEU A 58 8.01 -1.98 0.70
C LEU A 58 7.48 -2.59 -0.61
N MET A 59 6.72 -3.68 -0.52
CA MET A 59 6.13 -4.34 -1.68
C MET A 59 5.08 -3.44 -2.33
N HIS A 60 4.14 -2.89 -1.57
CA HIS A 60 3.13 -1.97 -2.10
C HIS A 60 3.74 -0.68 -2.67
N ALA A 61 4.85 -0.20 -2.10
CA ALA A 61 5.59 0.92 -2.66
C ALA A 61 6.18 0.57 -4.04
N ALA A 62 6.71 -0.63 -4.22
CA ALA A 62 7.21 -1.11 -5.52
C ALA A 62 6.08 -1.18 -6.57
N TYR A 63 4.92 -1.74 -6.20
CA TYR A 63 3.73 -1.75 -7.05
C TYR A 63 3.27 -0.33 -7.44
N ALA A 64 3.32 0.63 -6.51
CA ALA A 64 2.98 2.01 -6.80
C ALA A 64 3.99 2.68 -7.78
N TYR A 65 5.30 2.45 -7.63
CA TYR A 65 6.29 2.91 -8.61
C TYR A 65 6.09 2.27 -9.99
N PHE A 66 5.60 1.03 -10.04
CA PHE A 66 5.31 0.36 -11.30
C PHE A 66 4.21 1.07 -12.10
N VAL A 67 3.22 1.70 -11.45
CA VAL A 67 2.19 2.52 -12.13
C VAL A 67 2.82 3.65 -12.93
N GLU A 68 3.80 4.36 -12.35
CA GLU A 68 4.54 5.41 -13.05
C GLU A 68 5.41 4.84 -14.18
N HIS A 69 6.16 3.79 -13.91
CA HIS A 69 7.01 3.16 -14.92
C HIS A 69 6.20 2.71 -16.15
N GLN A 70 5.03 2.14 -15.92
CA GLN A 70 4.09 1.78 -16.97
C GLN A 70 3.60 2.98 -17.78
N TYR A 71 3.28 4.09 -17.11
CA TYR A 71 2.86 5.32 -17.79
C TYR A 71 3.93 5.83 -18.74
N LEU A 72 5.18 5.87 -18.28
CA LEU A 72 6.31 6.36 -19.05
C LEU A 72 6.63 5.47 -20.26
N THR A 73 6.30 4.17 -20.20
CA THR A 73 6.71 3.18 -21.22
C THR A 73 5.60 2.74 -22.16
N SER A 74 4.32 2.89 -21.78
CA SER A 74 3.19 2.28 -22.51
C SER A 74 1.97 3.19 -22.72
N SER A 75 1.99 4.44 -22.26
CA SER A 75 0.82 5.34 -22.37
C SER A 75 0.45 5.74 -23.81
N SER A 76 1.38 5.60 -24.77
CA SER A 76 1.15 5.95 -26.18
C SER A 76 0.14 5.05 -26.90
N THR A 77 -0.26 3.92 -26.30
CA THR A 77 -1.26 3.01 -26.87
C THR A 77 -2.70 3.33 -26.45
N CYS A 78 -2.91 4.33 -25.59
CA CYS A 78 -4.21 4.69 -25.04
C CYS A 78 -4.74 6.00 -25.64
N SER A 79 -6.07 6.22 -25.57
CA SER A 79 -6.68 7.47 -26.03
C SER A 79 -6.18 8.67 -25.21
N GLU A 80 -6.16 9.88 -25.81
CA GLU A 80 -5.65 11.10 -25.15
C GLU A 80 -6.34 11.40 -23.81
N ALA A 81 -7.67 11.20 -23.75
CA ALA A 81 -8.44 11.34 -22.51
C ALA A 81 -7.99 10.35 -21.43
N SER A 82 -7.67 9.10 -21.81
CA SER A 82 -7.13 8.09 -20.89
C SER A 82 -5.71 8.43 -20.46
N ALA A 83 -4.86 8.89 -21.40
CA ALA A 83 -3.47 9.25 -21.13
C ALA A 83 -3.33 10.40 -20.12
N ASN A 84 -4.24 11.38 -20.13
CA ASN A 84 -4.24 12.47 -19.14
C ASN A 84 -4.60 11.97 -17.73
N ARG A 85 -5.57 11.07 -17.60
CA ARG A 85 -5.93 10.44 -16.31
C ARG A 85 -4.81 9.56 -15.79
N GLU A 86 -4.23 8.73 -16.66
CA GLU A 86 -3.08 7.89 -16.32
C GLU A 86 -1.86 8.72 -15.86
N ARG A 87 -1.65 9.90 -16.45
CA ARG A 87 -0.59 10.82 -16.00
C ARG A 87 -0.83 11.31 -14.57
N SER A 88 -2.06 11.69 -14.24
CA SER A 88 -2.42 12.13 -12.88
C SER A 88 -2.20 11.00 -11.89
N LEU A 89 -2.74 9.82 -12.20
CA LEU A 89 -2.60 8.63 -11.38
C LEU A 89 -1.14 8.22 -11.17
N ALA A 90 -0.31 8.25 -12.21
CA ALA A 90 1.11 7.96 -12.12
C ALA A 90 1.84 8.88 -11.14
N ARG A 91 1.55 10.19 -11.17
CA ARG A 91 2.15 11.16 -10.23
C ARG A 91 1.73 10.89 -8.80
N GLU A 92 0.45 10.64 -8.58
CA GLU A 92 -0.09 10.35 -7.25
C GLU A 92 0.42 9.02 -6.70
N ALA A 93 0.57 8.00 -7.55
CA ALA A 93 1.14 6.71 -7.17
C ALA A 93 2.57 6.87 -6.63
N VAL A 94 3.40 7.75 -7.21
CA VAL A 94 4.74 8.07 -6.69
C VAL A 94 4.67 8.73 -5.32
N ILE A 95 3.73 9.65 -5.12
CA ILE A 95 3.52 10.32 -3.82
C ILE A 95 3.15 9.27 -2.77
N LEU A 96 2.24 8.35 -3.09
CA LEU A 96 1.88 7.24 -2.20
C LEU A 96 3.04 6.28 -1.95
N ALA A 97 3.84 5.95 -2.98
CA ALA A 97 5.02 5.12 -2.81
C ALA A 97 6.03 5.73 -1.83
N ARG A 98 6.22 7.06 -1.88
CA ARG A 98 7.07 7.79 -0.93
C ARG A 98 6.51 7.77 0.49
N LYS A 99 5.18 7.90 0.66
CA LYS A 99 4.53 7.79 1.98
C LYS A 99 4.68 6.40 2.58
N GLN A 100 4.54 5.36 1.76
CA GLN A 100 4.77 3.98 2.18
C GLN A 100 6.22 3.72 2.59
N LYS A 101 7.19 4.22 1.79
CA LYS A 101 8.61 4.19 2.16
C LYS A 101 8.90 4.93 3.47
N HIS A 102 8.29 6.09 3.68
CA HIS A 102 8.42 6.81 4.94
C HIS A 102 7.91 5.98 6.12
N MET A 103 6.72 5.37 6.01
CA MET A 103 6.22 4.45 7.05
C MET A 103 7.14 3.25 7.24
N ALA A 104 7.66 2.66 6.16
CA ALA A 104 8.58 1.53 6.23
C ALA A 104 9.85 1.91 7.01
N CYS A 105 10.45 3.06 6.72
CA CYS A 105 11.58 3.58 7.50
C CYS A 105 11.23 3.79 8.97
N MET A 106 10.06 4.35 9.29
CA MET A 106 9.63 4.50 10.69
C MET A 106 9.48 3.14 11.39
N THR A 107 8.86 2.16 10.73
CA THR A 107 8.72 0.80 11.25
C THR A 107 10.08 0.14 11.47
N GLN A 108 11.01 0.30 10.53
CA GLN A 108 12.38 -0.22 10.66
C GLN A 108 13.11 0.40 11.86
N MET A 109 13.02 1.73 12.04
CA MET A 109 13.59 2.38 13.22
C MET A 109 12.98 1.84 14.52
N THR A 110 11.66 1.61 14.56
CA THR A 110 11.00 1.00 15.73
C THR A 110 11.51 -0.42 16.00
N ILE A 111 11.70 -1.24 14.95
CA ILE A 111 12.28 -2.59 15.07
C ILE A 111 13.68 -2.50 15.70
N GLU A 112 14.52 -1.59 15.21
CA GLU A 112 15.88 -1.38 15.71
C GLU A 112 15.91 -0.87 17.16
N GLU A 113 15.06 0.11 17.50
CA GLU A 113 14.94 0.66 18.86
C GLU A 113 14.47 -0.39 19.88
N LEU A 114 13.61 -1.33 19.45
CA LEU A 114 13.14 -2.44 20.29
C LEU A 114 14.14 -3.61 20.36
N GLY A 115 15.26 -3.54 19.63
CA GLY A 115 16.30 -4.57 19.63
C GLY A 115 15.93 -5.83 18.82
N TYR A 116 14.96 -5.73 17.92
CA TYR A 116 14.52 -6.83 17.07
C TYR A 116 15.53 -7.11 15.94
N THR A 117 15.62 -8.38 15.54
CA THR A 117 16.63 -8.82 14.56
C THR A 117 16.19 -8.47 13.14
N SER A 118 16.97 -7.65 12.41
CA SER A 118 16.74 -7.41 10.98
C SER A 118 17.15 -8.65 10.19
N ASN A 119 16.19 -9.51 9.85
CA ASN A 119 16.42 -10.51 8.79
C ASN A 119 16.01 -9.86 7.48
N ASP A 120 17.01 -9.61 6.64
CA ASP A 120 16.91 -8.89 5.39
C ASP A 120 15.77 -9.41 4.52
N ILE A 121 14.98 -8.46 4.03
CA ILE A 121 13.96 -8.71 3.01
C ILE A 121 14.67 -8.74 1.67
N ASP A 122 15.35 -9.85 1.39
CA ASP A 122 15.65 -10.22 0.02
C ASP A 122 14.38 -10.78 -0.64
N GLU A 123 14.16 -10.35 -1.88
CA GLU A 123 12.97 -10.57 -2.73
C GLU A 123 11.80 -9.58 -2.58
N ILE A 124 12.00 -8.31 -2.97
CA ILE A 124 10.87 -7.42 -3.33
C ILE A 124 10.82 -7.03 -4.82
N LEU A 125 11.74 -7.50 -5.68
CA LEU A 125 11.78 -7.04 -7.08
C LEU A 125 11.92 -8.13 -8.15
N ASN A 126 11.56 -9.39 -7.87
CA ASN A 126 11.62 -10.46 -8.88
C ASN A 126 10.29 -10.82 -9.57
N GLU A 127 9.20 -10.09 -9.32
CA GLU A 127 7.98 -10.30 -10.09
C GLU A 127 8.12 -9.66 -11.48
N LYS A 128 8.32 -10.52 -12.49
CA LYS A 128 8.09 -10.15 -13.90
C LYS A 128 6.62 -9.82 -14.08
N PHE A 129 6.27 -8.55 -13.92
CA PHE A 129 4.95 -8.05 -14.28
C PHE A 129 4.76 -8.18 -15.79
N THR A 130 3.97 -9.18 -16.18
CA THR A 130 3.72 -9.55 -17.58
C THR A 130 3.17 -8.39 -18.39
N ASN A 131 3.58 -8.39 -19.67
CA ASN A 131 3.27 -7.39 -20.69
C ASN A 131 1.75 -7.23 -20.88
N LEU A 132 1.18 -6.07 -20.51
CA LEU A 132 -0.25 -5.77 -20.66
C LEU A 132 -0.41 -4.52 -21.53
N GLN A 133 -0.43 -4.72 -22.85
CA GLN A 133 -0.61 -3.65 -23.86
C GLN A 133 -2.05 -3.11 -23.94
N LEU A 134 -2.99 -3.63 -23.13
CA LEU A 134 -4.41 -3.21 -23.16
C LEU A 134 -4.71 -2.25 -22.01
N CYS A 135 -5.09 -1.01 -22.36
CA CYS A 135 -5.39 0.08 -21.41
C CYS A 135 -6.43 -0.28 -20.34
N SER A 136 -7.44 -1.08 -20.69
CA SER A 136 -8.47 -1.54 -19.74
C SER A 136 -7.93 -2.46 -18.65
N ARG A 137 -7.01 -3.37 -18.99
CA ARG A 137 -6.36 -4.27 -18.02
C ARG A 137 -5.40 -3.50 -17.12
N ARG A 138 -4.72 -2.51 -17.69
CA ARG A 138 -3.85 -1.61 -16.96
C ARG A 138 -4.62 -0.81 -15.92
N ALA A 139 -5.74 -0.20 -16.32
CA ALA A 139 -6.61 0.53 -15.41
C ALA A 139 -7.12 -0.33 -14.26
N LEU A 140 -7.58 -1.57 -14.52
CA LEU A 140 -8.02 -2.50 -13.47
C LEU A 140 -6.91 -2.83 -12.47
N ARG A 141 -5.68 -3.09 -12.95
CA ARG A 141 -4.54 -3.34 -12.08
C ARG A 141 -4.16 -2.10 -11.27
N ASP A 142 -4.09 -0.93 -11.90
CA ASP A 142 -3.76 0.32 -11.19
C ASP A 142 -4.79 0.57 -10.09
N CYS A 143 -6.07 0.30 -10.33
CA CYS A 143 -7.10 0.35 -9.32
C CYS A 143 -6.94 -0.69 -8.21
N GLN A 144 -6.58 -1.94 -8.55
CA GLN A 144 -6.24 -2.96 -7.56
C GLN A 144 -5.11 -2.49 -6.64
N ILE A 145 -4.03 -1.94 -7.21
CA ILE A 145 -2.88 -1.42 -6.47
C ILE A 145 -3.33 -0.32 -5.50
N MET A 146 -4.09 0.65 -5.99
CA MET A 146 -4.54 1.80 -5.19
C MET A 146 -5.47 1.40 -4.05
N LEU A 147 -6.45 0.51 -4.32
CA LEU A 147 -7.35 -0.01 -3.29
C LEU A 147 -6.60 -0.82 -2.24
N SER A 148 -5.65 -1.65 -2.65
CA SER A 148 -4.81 -2.43 -1.74
C SER A 148 -3.98 -1.52 -0.82
N ILE A 149 -3.42 -0.42 -1.35
CA ILE A 149 -2.70 0.59 -0.54
C ILE A 149 -3.62 1.22 0.51
N VAL A 150 -4.85 1.58 0.16
CA VAL A 150 -5.84 2.13 1.12
C VAL A 150 -6.11 1.12 2.24
N ARG A 151 -6.35 -0.14 1.89
CA ARG A 151 -6.62 -1.20 2.87
C ARG A 151 -5.40 -1.48 3.75
N LEU A 152 -4.19 -1.51 3.20
CA LEU A 152 -2.95 -1.64 3.96
C LEU A 152 -2.82 -0.51 5.00
N PHE A 153 -3.05 0.75 4.60
CA PHE A 153 -3.00 1.87 5.54
C PHE A 153 -4.08 1.78 6.63
N ASP A 154 -5.28 1.30 6.30
CA ASP A 154 -6.34 1.06 7.27
C ASP A 154 -5.96 -0.03 8.29
N VAL A 155 -5.43 -1.16 7.81
CA VAL A 155 -4.93 -2.25 8.66
C VAL A 155 -3.84 -1.75 9.60
N ILE A 156 -2.85 -1.00 9.10
CA ILE A 156 -1.78 -0.45 9.93
C ILE A 156 -2.32 0.56 10.95
N ALA A 157 -3.25 1.42 10.55
CA ALA A 157 -3.86 2.40 11.44
C ALA A 157 -4.62 1.72 12.59
N ASN A 158 -5.36 0.66 12.29
CA ASN A 158 -6.15 -0.07 13.29
C ASN A 158 -5.27 -0.95 14.16
N TYR A 159 -4.24 -1.59 13.61
CA TYR A 159 -3.26 -2.35 14.39
C TYR A 159 -2.54 -1.45 15.40
N SER A 160 -2.09 -0.27 14.96
CA SER A 160 -1.44 0.73 15.84
C SER A 160 -2.34 1.15 17.02
N LYS A 161 -3.65 1.28 16.79
CA LYS A 161 -4.61 1.57 17.88
C LYS A 161 -4.75 0.40 18.84
N SER A 162 -4.84 -0.83 18.34
CA SER A 162 -5.01 -2.01 19.19
C SER A 162 -3.83 -2.29 20.11
N ILE A 163 -2.62 -1.82 19.77
CA ILE A 163 -1.44 -1.93 20.66
C ILE A 163 -1.44 -0.82 21.74
N LEU A 164 -2.09 0.31 21.48
CA LEU A 164 -2.11 1.48 22.37
C LEU A 164 -3.27 1.45 23.38
N GLU A 165 -4.28 0.61 23.17
CA GLU A 165 -5.38 0.40 24.11
C GLU A 165 -5.03 -0.79 25.02
N PRO A 166 -4.88 -0.61 26.35
CA PRO A 166 -4.64 -1.72 27.24
C PRO A 166 -5.82 -2.68 27.19
N ALA A 167 -5.53 -3.99 27.15
CA ALA A 167 -6.55 -5.03 27.28
C ALA A 167 -7.44 -4.71 28.50
N PRO A 168 -8.78 -4.81 28.38
CA PRO A 168 -9.66 -4.56 29.52
C PRO A 168 -9.25 -5.49 30.65
N VAL A 169 -8.81 -4.90 31.77
CA VAL A 169 -8.47 -5.64 32.98
C VAL A 169 -9.72 -6.41 33.38
N PRO A 170 -9.70 -7.76 33.44
CA PRO A 170 -10.84 -8.50 33.93
C PRO A 170 -11.07 -8.08 35.38
N MET A 171 -12.25 -7.49 35.64
CA MET A 171 -12.73 -7.27 37.00
C MET A 171 -13.00 -8.65 37.61
N ILE A 172 -12.09 -9.11 38.47
CA ILE A 172 -12.27 -10.28 39.34
C ILE A 172 -12.78 -9.79 40.69
#